data_AF-A0A7G5ZSJ1-F1
#
_entry.id   AF-A0A7G5ZSJ1-F1
#
_cell.length_a   1.000
_cell.length_b   1.000
_cell.length_c   1.000
_cell.angle_alpha   90.00
_cell.angle_beta   90.00
_cell.angle_gamma   90.00
#
_symmetry.space_group_name_H-M   'P 1'
#
loop_
_entity.id
_entity.type
_entity.pdbx_description
1 polymer ?
#
loop_
_entity_poly.entity_id
_entity_poly.type
_entity_poly.pdbx_seq_one_letter_code
_entity_poly.pdbx_strand_id
1 'polypeptide(L)'
;MITRSEVAATACADLFRGSGAILASSFGVVPTIGVRLARLTHAPELLLSDGDATLFADTPAVDRPFTRPEGHLPYAKLFELIATGRRHVIMGAPQIDRHGNQNLSAIGPRDHPTHQLVGARGAATNTANHATSYFIPRHSTRVFVPEVDTVTGVGVDRAARLGMPFHDLRGVVTNLAVLDLAGADGAMRLVSVHPGVRVDEVVAATGFPLDIPADVPLTRVPDERELHLIRAVLDPRGLRAREIPDV
;
A
#
# COMPACT_ATOMS: atom_id res chain seq x y z
N MET A 1 23.82 -6.42 -6.29
CA MET A 1 22.56 -6.60 -7.06
C MET A 1 21.45 -5.85 -6.33
N ILE A 2 20.47 -5.30 -7.04
CA ILE A 2 19.27 -4.69 -6.45
C ILE A 2 18.24 -5.79 -6.23
N THR A 3 17.67 -5.89 -5.04
CA THR A 3 16.73 -6.97 -4.70
C THR A 3 15.29 -6.58 -4.99
N ARG A 4 14.41 -7.58 -5.08
CA ARG A 4 12.98 -7.37 -5.31
C ARG A 4 12.31 -6.57 -4.19
N SER A 5 12.74 -6.80 -2.95
CA SER A 5 12.27 -6.05 -1.78
C SER A 5 12.68 -4.57 -1.83
N GLU A 6 13.84 -4.25 -2.41
CA GLU A 6 14.29 -2.87 -2.64
C GLU A 6 13.47 -2.18 -3.73
N VAL A 7 13.16 -2.87 -4.82
CA VAL A 7 12.27 -2.38 -5.88
C VAL A 7 10.87 -2.13 -5.34
N ALA A 8 10.30 -3.06 -4.57
CA ALA A 8 8.98 -2.91 -3.97
C ALA A 8 8.91 -1.75 -2.96
N ALA A 9 9.93 -1.58 -2.11
CA ALA A 9 10.01 -0.44 -1.19
C ALA A 9 10.05 0.89 -1.95
N THR A 10 10.79 0.92 -3.06
CA THR A 10 10.89 2.08 -3.94
C THR A 10 9.56 2.39 -4.63
N ALA A 11 8.86 1.37 -5.11
CA ALA A 11 7.51 1.51 -5.66
C ALA A 11 6.51 2.01 -4.61
N CYS A 12 6.61 1.57 -3.35
CA CYS A 12 5.81 2.13 -2.26
C CYS A 12 6.13 3.61 -2.01
N ALA A 13 7.38 4.05 -2.17
CA ALA A 13 7.75 5.46 -2.04
C ALA A 13 7.16 6.33 -3.16
N ASP A 14 7.06 5.78 -4.38
CA ASP A 14 6.50 6.48 -5.54
C ASP A 14 5.02 6.83 -5.39
N LEU A 15 4.27 6.07 -4.58
CA LEU A 15 2.86 6.34 -4.29
C LEU A 15 2.64 7.72 -3.64
N PHE A 16 3.68 8.31 -3.04
CA PHE A 16 3.61 9.61 -2.34
C PHE A 16 4.13 10.80 -3.17
N ARG A 17 4.40 10.62 -4.47
CA ARG A 17 4.84 11.74 -5.33
C ARG A 17 3.73 12.78 -5.43
N GLY A 18 4.07 14.03 -5.09
CA GLY A 18 3.13 15.16 -5.17
C GLY A 18 2.09 15.20 -4.06
N SER A 19 2.23 14.40 -3.00
CA SER A 19 1.25 14.33 -1.90
C SER A 19 1.21 15.58 -1.00
N GLY A 20 2.27 16.40 -0.99
CA GLY A 20 2.39 17.56 -0.10
C GLY A 20 2.39 17.19 1.40
N ALA A 21 1.97 18.12 2.25
CA ALA A 21 1.88 17.95 3.69
C ALA A 21 0.63 17.14 4.12
N ILE A 22 0.76 15.81 4.10
CA ILE A 22 -0.28 14.87 4.57
C ILE A 22 0.31 13.83 5.54
N LEU A 23 -0.56 13.19 6.33
CA LEU A 23 -0.15 12.02 7.13
C LEU A 23 0.07 10.81 6.22
N ALA A 24 1.30 10.27 6.22
CA ALA A 24 1.61 9.01 5.58
C ALA A 24 1.49 7.88 6.61
N SER A 25 0.61 6.90 6.34
CA SER A 25 0.43 5.73 7.18
C SER A 25 0.73 4.46 6.39
N SER A 26 1.52 3.56 6.93
CA SER A 26 1.84 2.28 6.30
C SER A 26 1.79 1.15 7.32
N PHE A 27 1.47 -0.06 6.84
CA PHE A 27 1.49 -1.27 7.65
C PHE A 27 2.35 -2.32 6.95
N GLY A 28 3.36 -2.84 7.67
CA GLY A 28 4.39 -3.72 7.10
C GLY A 28 5.75 -3.02 6.98
N VAL A 29 6.81 -3.81 6.85
CA VAL A 29 8.20 -3.34 6.80
C VAL A 29 8.49 -2.62 5.49
N VAL A 30 8.24 -3.26 4.34
CA VAL A 30 8.48 -2.71 2.99
C VAL A 30 7.73 -1.39 2.75
N PRO A 31 6.42 -1.26 3.00
CA PRO A 31 5.72 0.00 2.79
C PRO A 31 6.16 1.07 3.79
N THR A 32 6.59 0.70 5.01
CA THR A 32 7.17 1.66 5.97
C THR A 32 8.53 2.19 5.49
N ILE A 33 9.38 1.33 4.90
CA ILE A 33 10.59 1.80 4.20
C ILE A 33 10.19 2.76 3.09
N GLY A 34 9.18 2.43 2.28
CA GLY A 34 8.70 3.29 1.19
C GLY A 34 8.25 4.67 1.64
N VAL A 35 7.40 4.76 2.68
CA VAL A 35 6.97 6.03 3.28
C VAL A 35 8.15 6.87 3.76
N ARG A 36 9.07 6.24 4.50
CA ARG A 36 10.24 6.93 5.07
C ARG A 36 11.24 7.34 4.00
N LEU A 37 11.38 6.53 2.95
CA LEU A 37 12.19 6.83 1.78
C LEU A 37 11.63 8.03 1.04
N ALA A 38 10.32 8.08 0.78
CA ALA A 38 9.65 9.22 0.17
C ALA A 38 9.92 10.51 0.97
N ARG A 39 9.78 10.46 2.31
CA ARG A 39 10.07 11.61 3.18
C ARG A 39 11.52 12.09 3.10
N LEU A 40 12.49 11.18 2.97
CA LEU A 40 13.92 11.53 2.87
C LEU A 40 14.39 11.91 1.46
N THR A 41 13.49 11.88 0.47
CA THR A 41 13.82 12.12 -0.95
C THR A 41 12.89 13.16 -1.58
N HIS A 42 11.73 12.76 -2.08
CA HIS A 42 10.86 13.59 -2.93
C HIS A 42 9.60 14.13 -2.24
N ALA A 43 9.32 13.75 -1.00
CA ALA A 43 8.14 14.19 -0.26
C ALA A 43 8.48 14.60 1.20
N PRO A 44 9.37 15.59 1.41
CA PRO A 44 9.86 15.96 2.74
C PRO A 44 8.79 16.48 3.71
N GLU A 45 7.65 16.93 3.18
CA GLU A 45 6.53 17.46 3.98
C GLU A 45 5.61 16.38 4.57
N LEU A 46 5.84 15.09 4.25
CA LEU A 46 5.04 14.02 4.83
C LEU A 46 5.15 14.01 6.36
N LEU A 47 4.00 13.88 7.01
CA LEU A 47 3.90 13.69 8.44
C LEU A 47 3.99 12.19 8.75
N LEU A 48 4.77 11.82 9.78
CA LEU A 48 4.89 10.45 10.27
C LEU A 48 4.37 10.38 11.71
N SER A 49 3.77 9.24 12.07
CA SER A 49 3.39 8.93 13.45
C SER A 49 3.98 7.60 13.92
N ASP A 50 3.98 7.40 15.23
CA ASP A 50 4.23 6.10 15.88
C ASP A 50 3.07 5.10 15.68
N GLY A 51 1.96 5.53 15.07
CA GLY A 51 0.74 4.74 14.95
C GLY A 51 -0.12 4.73 16.22
N ASP A 52 0.22 5.53 17.23
CA ASP A 52 -0.52 5.66 18.47
C ASP A 52 -1.08 7.09 18.65
N ALA A 53 -0.27 8.02 19.15
CA ALA A 53 -0.76 9.35 19.54
C ALA A 53 0.17 10.52 19.22
N THR A 54 1.26 10.30 18.48
CA THR A 54 2.32 11.30 18.34
C THR A 54 2.81 11.42 16.89
N LEU A 55 2.99 12.65 16.42
CA LEU A 55 3.70 13.00 15.19
C LEU A 55 5.18 13.21 15.47
N PHE A 56 6.05 12.89 14.50
CA PHE A 56 7.51 12.96 14.68
C PHE A 56 8.27 13.66 13.55
N ALA A 57 9.20 14.52 13.95
CA ALA A 57 10.10 15.25 13.06
C ALA A 57 11.20 14.37 12.48
N ASP A 58 11.61 13.32 13.21
CA ASP A 58 12.64 12.39 12.75
C ASP A 58 12.08 11.27 11.87
N THR A 59 12.98 10.63 11.12
CA THR A 59 12.68 9.49 10.25
C THR A 59 13.66 8.37 10.55
N PRO A 60 13.43 7.59 11.63
CA PRO A 60 14.37 6.56 12.09
C PRO A 60 14.38 5.34 11.16
N ALA A 61 15.27 4.39 11.42
CA ALA A 61 15.20 3.04 10.84
C ALA A 61 13.91 2.33 11.28
N VAL A 62 13.39 1.39 10.48
CA VAL A 62 12.09 0.72 10.71
C VAL A 62 12.01 -0.02 12.05
N ASP A 63 13.15 -0.39 12.62
CA ASP A 63 13.27 -1.10 13.88
C ASP A 63 13.73 -0.23 15.05
N ARG A 64 13.81 1.08 14.85
CA ARG A 64 14.16 2.06 15.87
C ARG A 64 12.95 2.91 16.21
N PRO A 65 12.78 3.27 17.49
CA PRO A 65 11.72 4.18 17.88
C PRO A 65 11.99 5.58 17.32
N PHE A 66 10.93 6.34 17.15
CA PHE A 66 11.06 7.78 16.95
C PHE A 66 11.57 8.45 18.24
N THR A 67 12.26 9.58 18.08
CA THR A 67 12.94 10.28 19.18
C THR A 67 12.64 11.77 19.24
N ARG A 68 12.05 12.36 18.19
CA ARG A 68 11.80 13.80 18.09
C ARG A 68 10.32 14.09 17.87
N PRO A 69 9.48 14.05 18.92
CA PRO A 69 8.07 14.36 18.79
C PRO A 69 7.86 15.80 18.33
N GLU A 70 6.89 16.03 17.44
CA GLU A 70 6.55 17.34 16.88
C GLU A 70 5.06 17.70 16.98
N GLY A 71 4.21 16.76 17.40
CA GLY A 71 2.79 17.03 17.57
C GLY A 71 2.03 15.90 18.25
N HIS A 72 0.86 16.22 18.81
CA HIS A 72 -0.02 15.26 19.46
C HIS A 72 -1.21 14.92 18.54
N LEU A 73 -1.33 13.64 18.19
CA LEU A 73 -2.33 13.08 17.27
C LEU A 73 -3.00 11.82 17.85
N PRO A 74 -3.78 11.93 18.94
CA PRO A 74 -4.55 10.80 19.46
C PRO A 74 -5.64 10.38 18.47
N TYR A 75 -6.20 9.18 18.63
CA TYR A 75 -7.20 8.61 17.72
C TYR A 75 -8.36 9.56 17.35
N ALA A 76 -8.88 10.36 18.30
CA ALA A 76 -9.92 11.34 18.00
C ALA A 76 -9.47 12.34 16.91
N LYS A 77 -8.28 12.93 17.05
CA LYS A 77 -7.69 13.84 16.05
C LYS A 77 -7.31 13.12 14.76
N LEU A 78 -6.91 11.85 14.84
CA LEU A 78 -6.65 11.05 13.65
C LEU A 78 -7.92 10.90 12.79
N PHE A 79 -9.08 10.63 13.41
CA PHE A 79 -10.35 10.54 12.67
C PHE A 79 -10.79 11.88 12.10
N GLU A 80 -10.58 12.99 12.81
CA GLU A 80 -10.78 14.34 12.27
C GLU A 80 -9.89 14.59 11.05
N LEU A 81 -8.60 14.25 11.14
CA LEU A 81 -7.66 14.39 10.02
C LEU A 81 -8.06 13.52 8.82
N ILE A 82 -8.48 12.27 9.05
CA ILE A 82 -8.99 11.37 8.00
C ILE A 82 -10.16 12.01 7.27
N ALA A 83 -11.12 12.62 7.99
CA ALA A 83 -12.28 13.27 7.39
C ALA A 83 -11.92 14.52 6.55
N THR A 84 -10.73 15.12 6.76
CA THR A 84 -10.25 16.25 5.94
C THR A 84 -9.59 15.81 4.63
N GLY A 85 -9.40 14.51 4.41
CA GLY A 85 -8.70 13.98 3.25
C GLY A 85 -7.17 14.05 3.31
N ARG A 86 -6.60 14.62 4.39
CA ARG A 86 -5.15 14.88 4.52
C ARG A 86 -4.36 13.68 5.02
N ARG A 87 -4.55 12.53 4.38
CA ARG A 87 -3.86 11.29 4.71
C ARG A 87 -3.71 10.41 3.48
N HIS A 88 -2.63 9.64 3.42
CA HIS A 88 -2.51 8.52 2.50
C HIS A 88 -2.08 7.29 3.28
N VAL A 89 -2.89 6.24 3.20
CA VAL A 89 -2.61 4.95 3.84
C VAL A 89 -2.19 3.88 2.84
N ILE A 90 -1.18 3.08 3.19
CA ILE A 90 -0.87 1.81 2.55
C ILE A 90 -1.29 0.67 3.49
N MET A 91 -2.37 -0.04 3.14
CA MET A 91 -2.91 -1.16 3.91
C MET A 91 -2.47 -2.51 3.32
N GLY A 92 -2.51 -3.57 4.13
CA GLY A 92 -2.50 -4.94 3.59
C GLY A 92 -3.90 -5.33 3.11
N ALA A 93 -3.97 -6.38 2.27
CA ALA A 93 -5.25 -6.96 1.86
C ALA A 93 -5.17 -8.50 1.85
N PRO A 94 -5.81 -9.18 2.83
CA PRO A 94 -6.04 -10.62 2.77
C PRO A 94 -6.79 -11.07 1.51
N GLN A 95 -7.81 -10.30 1.08
CA GLN A 95 -8.37 -10.39 -0.26
C GLN A 95 -8.52 -9.00 -0.88
N ILE A 96 -8.35 -8.91 -2.20
CA ILE A 96 -8.65 -7.75 -3.04
C ILE A 96 -9.27 -8.23 -4.36
N ASP A 97 -10.31 -7.55 -4.83
CA ASP A 97 -10.96 -7.89 -6.10
C ASP A 97 -10.55 -6.97 -7.26
N ARG A 98 -11.10 -7.26 -8.44
CA ARG A 98 -10.78 -6.57 -9.69
C ARG A 98 -11.09 -5.08 -9.72
N HIS A 99 -11.89 -4.55 -8.78
CA HIS A 99 -12.19 -3.12 -8.68
C HIS A 99 -11.55 -2.50 -7.43
N GLY A 100 -10.66 -3.24 -6.76
CA GLY A 100 -9.95 -2.78 -5.57
C GLY A 100 -10.78 -2.85 -4.30
N ASN A 101 -11.93 -3.55 -4.28
CA ASN A 101 -12.60 -3.82 -3.02
C ASN A 101 -11.73 -4.74 -2.20
N GLN A 102 -11.66 -4.46 -0.90
CA GLN A 102 -10.68 -5.08 -0.04
C GLN A 102 -11.35 -5.74 1.17
N ASN A 103 -10.86 -6.91 1.56
CA ASN A 103 -11.29 -7.62 2.76
C ASN A 103 -10.12 -7.84 3.73
N LEU A 104 -10.28 -7.31 4.94
CA LEU A 104 -9.47 -7.64 6.12
C LEU A 104 -10.33 -8.07 7.33
N SER A 105 -11.62 -8.35 7.11
CA SER A 105 -12.56 -8.71 8.18
C SER A 105 -12.62 -10.20 8.45
N ALA A 106 -13.02 -11.01 7.46
CA ALA A 106 -13.22 -12.44 7.64
C ALA A 106 -13.31 -13.18 6.29
N ILE A 107 -12.97 -14.47 6.25
CA ILE A 107 -13.10 -15.36 5.09
C ILE A 107 -14.28 -16.30 5.30
N GLY A 108 -15.12 -16.45 4.27
CA GLY A 108 -16.37 -17.23 4.28
C GLY A 108 -17.60 -16.39 4.62
N PRO A 109 -18.72 -17.05 4.97
CA PRO A 109 -19.99 -16.38 5.26
C PRO A 109 -19.88 -15.35 6.39
N ARG A 110 -20.49 -14.17 6.22
CA ARG A 110 -20.42 -13.05 7.17
C ARG A 110 -20.73 -13.45 8.62
N ASP A 111 -21.83 -14.17 8.83
CA ASP A 111 -22.32 -14.43 10.18
C ASP A 111 -21.58 -15.62 10.83
N HIS A 112 -21.02 -16.53 10.03
CA HIS A 112 -20.29 -17.73 10.46
C HIS A 112 -19.02 -17.90 9.61
N PRO A 113 -18.00 -17.03 9.81
CA PRO A 113 -16.82 -17.05 8.97
C PRO A 113 -15.99 -18.31 9.22
N THR A 114 -15.40 -18.84 8.14
CA THR A 114 -14.44 -19.96 8.22
C THR A 114 -13.13 -19.54 8.86
N HIS A 115 -12.71 -18.29 8.62
CA HIS A 115 -11.55 -17.69 9.28
C HIS A 115 -11.84 -16.24 9.66
N GLN A 116 -11.76 -15.94 10.95
CA GLN A 116 -11.84 -14.57 11.46
C GLN A 116 -10.48 -13.85 11.28
N LEU A 117 -10.52 -12.63 10.76
CA LEU A 117 -9.36 -11.74 10.65
C LEU A 117 -9.53 -10.58 11.65
N VAL A 118 -9.13 -9.35 11.28
CA VAL A 118 -9.04 -8.20 12.21
C VAL A 118 -10.32 -7.34 12.27
N GLY A 119 -11.41 -7.77 11.62
CA GLY A 119 -12.62 -6.96 11.44
C GLY A 119 -12.40 -5.78 10.47
N ALA A 120 -13.39 -4.93 10.20
CA ALA A 120 -13.28 -3.86 9.19
C ALA A 120 -12.27 -2.74 9.52
N ARG A 121 -11.87 -2.62 10.79
CA ARG A 121 -10.94 -1.58 11.28
C ARG A 121 -11.36 -0.20 10.73
N GLY A 122 -10.41 0.59 10.22
CA GLY A 122 -10.67 1.88 9.56
C GLY A 122 -10.76 1.80 8.04
N ALA A 123 -10.83 0.60 7.43
CA ALA A 123 -10.70 0.45 5.97
C ALA A 123 -11.75 1.25 5.20
N ALA A 124 -13.02 1.16 5.61
CA ALA A 124 -14.12 1.87 4.96
C ALA A 124 -13.93 3.39 5.07
N THR A 125 -13.57 3.89 6.25
CA THR A 125 -13.30 5.32 6.48
C THR A 125 -12.13 5.80 5.63
N ASN A 126 -11.05 5.01 5.51
CA ASN A 126 -9.90 5.36 4.69
C ASN A 126 -10.28 5.49 3.21
N THR A 127 -10.89 4.43 2.66
CA THR A 127 -11.29 4.41 1.24
C THR A 127 -12.36 5.45 0.90
N ALA A 128 -13.11 5.95 1.89
CA ALA A 128 -14.15 6.94 1.68
C ALA A 128 -13.66 8.38 1.66
N ASN A 129 -12.51 8.68 2.28
CA ASN A 129 -12.12 10.06 2.55
C ASN A 129 -10.81 10.49 1.90
N HIS A 130 -9.91 9.56 1.56
CA HIS A 130 -8.58 9.93 1.11
C HIS A 130 -7.87 8.84 0.30
N ALA A 131 -6.70 9.22 -0.23
CA ALA A 131 -5.78 8.32 -0.93
C ALA A 131 -5.54 7.03 -0.12
N THR A 132 -5.80 5.90 -0.76
CA THR A 132 -5.58 4.56 -0.20
C THR A 132 -4.84 3.71 -1.21
N SER A 133 -3.82 3.01 -0.74
CA SER A 133 -3.05 2.05 -1.50
C SER A 133 -2.97 0.73 -0.76
N TYR A 134 -2.56 -0.32 -1.47
CA TYR A 134 -2.37 -1.64 -0.90
C TYR A 134 -0.94 -2.15 -1.13
N PHE A 135 -0.39 -2.85 -0.13
CA PHE A 135 0.84 -3.60 -0.27
C PHE A 135 0.60 -5.09 -0.03
N ILE A 136 0.98 -5.92 -1.00
CA ILE A 136 0.76 -7.38 -0.98
C ILE A 136 2.11 -8.10 -1.08
N PRO A 137 2.71 -8.57 0.03
CA PRO A 137 4.02 -9.21 0.01
C PRO A 137 4.02 -10.58 -0.68
N ARG A 138 2.85 -11.18 -0.90
CA ARG A 138 2.69 -12.43 -1.64
C ARG A 138 1.46 -12.38 -2.55
N HIS A 139 1.68 -11.95 -3.79
CA HIS A 139 0.70 -11.99 -4.86
C HIS A 139 0.30 -13.44 -5.16
N SER A 140 -0.99 -13.76 -5.01
CA SER A 140 -1.53 -15.08 -5.32
C SER A 140 -3.04 -15.00 -5.57
N THR A 141 -3.59 -16.05 -6.18
CA THR A 141 -5.03 -16.17 -6.50
C THR A 141 -5.91 -16.27 -5.25
N ARG A 142 -5.31 -16.52 -4.08
CA ARG A 142 -6.00 -16.46 -2.77
C ARG A 142 -6.19 -15.04 -2.25
N VAL A 143 -5.35 -14.11 -2.70
CA VAL A 143 -5.41 -12.70 -2.34
C VAL A 143 -6.15 -11.92 -3.42
N PHE A 144 -5.75 -12.08 -4.69
CA PHE A 144 -6.43 -11.47 -5.83
C PHE A 144 -7.56 -12.40 -6.26
N VAL A 145 -8.77 -12.14 -5.75
CA VAL A 145 -9.95 -13.00 -5.91
C VAL A 145 -11.00 -12.34 -6.80
N PRO A 146 -11.83 -13.10 -7.54
CA PRO A 146 -12.90 -12.53 -8.36
C PRO A 146 -13.82 -11.57 -7.62
N GLU A 147 -14.17 -11.92 -6.38
CA GLU A 147 -14.97 -11.12 -5.46
C GLU A 147 -14.49 -11.38 -4.04
N VAL A 148 -14.43 -10.32 -3.21
CA VAL A 148 -14.05 -10.44 -1.80
C VAL A 148 -15.23 -10.91 -0.94
N ASP A 149 -14.96 -11.72 0.07
CA ASP A 149 -16.01 -12.30 0.92
C ASP A 149 -16.72 -11.25 1.78
N THR A 150 -16.00 -10.20 2.18
CA THR A 150 -16.55 -9.06 2.93
C THR A 150 -15.85 -7.77 2.51
N VAL A 151 -16.62 -6.81 2.00
CA VAL A 151 -16.09 -5.50 1.62
C VAL A 151 -15.83 -4.69 2.89
N THR A 152 -14.55 -4.48 3.17
CA THR A 152 -14.07 -3.61 4.25
C THR A 152 -13.48 -2.30 3.73
N GLY A 153 -12.68 -2.36 2.67
CA GLY A 153 -12.30 -1.21 1.86
C GLY A 153 -13.15 -1.17 0.60
N VAL A 154 -13.71 0.00 0.30
CA VAL A 154 -14.59 0.20 -0.85
C VAL A 154 -13.74 0.32 -2.12
N GLY A 155 -14.09 -0.43 -3.17
CA GLY A 155 -13.49 -0.35 -4.50
C GLY A 155 -14.15 0.70 -5.39
N VAL A 156 -13.55 0.95 -6.56
CA VAL A 156 -13.95 2.04 -7.47
C VAL A 156 -15.37 1.87 -8.01
N ASP A 157 -15.82 0.61 -8.22
CA ASP A 157 -17.16 0.27 -8.69
C ASP A 157 -18.25 0.68 -7.68
N ARG A 158 -18.03 0.35 -6.41
CA ARG A 158 -18.95 0.68 -5.32
C ARG A 158 -18.90 2.16 -5.00
N ALA A 159 -17.71 2.77 -5.03
CA ALA A 159 -17.55 4.20 -4.80
C ALA A 159 -18.28 5.04 -5.86
N ALA A 160 -18.19 4.67 -7.14
CA ALA A 160 -18.93 5.32 -8.21
C ALA A 160 -20.45 5.20 -8.01
N ARG A 161 -20.94 4.00 -7.67
CA ARG A 161 -22.36 3.76 -7.40
C ARG A 161 -22.89 4.53 -6.18
N LEU A 162 -22.07 4.69 -5.15
CA LEU A 162 -22.42 5.40 -3.92
C LEU A 162 -22.17 6.92 -3.99
N GLY A 163 -21.58 7.41 -5.08
CA GLY A 163 -21.25 8.82 -5.25
C GLY A 163 -20.22 9.32 -4.23
N MET A 164 -19.17 8.55 -3.95
CA MET A 164 -18.15 8.89 -2.96
C MET A 164 -17.09 9.85 -3.55
N PRO A 165 -17.14 11.16 -3.24
CA PRO A 165 -16.40 12.17 -4.00
C PRO A 165 -14.91 12.22 -3.66
N PHE A 166 -14.50 11.63 -2.54
CA PHE A 166 -13.11 11.61 -2.06
C PHE A 166 -12.47 10.24 -2.15
N HIS A 167 -13.13 9.29 -2.83
CA HIS A 167 -12.59 7.97 -3.05
C HIS A 167 -11.39 8.03 -4.01
N ASP A 168 -10.26 7.46 -3.59
CA ASP A 168 -9.00 7.52 -4.31
C ASP A 168 -8.14 6.28 -4.03
N LEU A 169 -8.24 5.26 -4.88
CA LEU A 169 -7.35 4.10 -4.86
C LEU A 169 -6.11 4.37 -5.72
N ARG A 170 -5.02 4.77 -5.08
CA ARG A 170 -3.78 5.24 -5.75
C ARG A 170 -2.99 4.13 -6.43
N GLY A 171 -3.05 2.90 -5.90
CA GLY A 171 -2.32 1.78 -6.47
C GLY A 171 -2.11 0.62 -5.51
N VAL A 172 -1.68 -0.50 -6.08
CA VAL A 172 -1.35 -1.74 -5.38
C VAL A 172 0.09 -2.12 -5.74
N VAL A 173 0.95 -2.20 -4.74
CA VAL A 173 2.32 -2.71 -4.90
C VAL A 173 2.37 -4.12 -4.35
N THR A 174 2.92 -5.06 -5.11
CA THR A 174 3.08 -6.45 -4.65
C THR A 174 4.54 -6.86 -4.64
N ASN A 175 4.82 -8.12 -4.33
CA ASN A 175 6.14 -8.68 -4.60
C ASN A 175 6.41 -8.96 -6.09
N LEU A 176 5.44 -8.77 -6.99
CA LEU A 176 5.58 -9.08 -8.42
C LEU A 176 5.49 -7.84 -9.31
N ALA A 177 4.66 -6.87 -8.94
CA ALA A 177 4.22 -5.82 -9.85
C ALA A 177 3.72 -4.57 -9.12
N VAL A 178 3.53 -3.51 -9.91
CA VAL A 178 2.70 -2.35 -9.55
C VAL A 178 1.41 -2.42 -10.37
N LEU A 179 0.27 -2.23 -9.72
CA LEU A 179 -1.06 -2.23 -10.33
C LEU A 179 -1.80 -0.93 -9.96
N ASP A 180 -2.75 -0.53 -10.80
CA ASP A 180 -3.70 0.55 -10.52
C ASP A 180 -5.12 0.13 -10.88
N LEU A 181 -6.09 1.05 -10.74
CA LEU A 181 -7.51 0.83 -11.05
C LEU A 181 -7.94 1.68 -12.27
N ALA A 182 -7.02 1.91 -13.21
CA ALA A 182 -7.25 2.72 -14.41
C ALA A 182 -7.52 1.88 -15.66
N GLY A 183 -7.88 0.61 -15.49
CA GLY A 183 -8.37 -0.23 -16.58
C GLY A 183 -9.82 0.08 -16.96
N ALA A 184 -10.30 -0.59 -18.01
CA ALA A 184 -11.69 -0.48 -18.45
C ALA A 184 -12.68 -0.71 -17.29
N ASP A 185 -13.69 0.15 -17.17
CA ASP A 185 -14.69 0.16 -16.10
C ASP A 185 -14.11 0.25 -14.67
N GLY A 186 -12.89 0.79 -14.52
CA GLY A 186 -12.19 0.83 -13.23
C GLY A 186 -11.59 -0.51 -12.81
N ALA A 187 -11.43 -1.44 -13.75
CA ALA A 187 -10.78 -2.71 -13.49
C ALA A 187 -9.29 -2.52 -13.18
N MET A 188 -8.75 -3.47 -12.43
CA MET A 188 -7.34 -3.50 -12.05
C MET A 188 -6.47 -3.72 -13.29
N ARG A 189 -5.47 -2.84 -13.43
CA ARG A 189 -4.55 -2.80 -14.56
C ARG A 189 -3.11 -3.00 -14.13
N LEU A 190 -2.36 -3.74 -14.92
CA LEU A 190 -0.92 -3.93 -14.74
C LEU A 190 -0.14 -2.69 -15.20
N VAL A 191 0.51 -2.01 -14.25
CA VAL A 191 1.30 -0.80 -14.52
C VAL A 191 2.74 -1.15 -14.88
N SER A 192 3.35 -2.05 -14.11
CA SER A 192 4.70 -2.54 -14.38
C SER A 192 4.95 -3.87 -13.68
N VAL A 193 5.90 -4.65 -14.21
CA VAL A 193 6.42 -5.85 -13.54
C VAL A 193 7.79 -5.57 -12.95
N HIS A 194 8.08 -6.13 -11.78
CA HIS A 194 9.41 -5.98 -11.18
C HIS A 194 10.48 -6.65 -12.04
N PRO A 195 11.73 -6.16 -12.04
CA PRO A 195 12.82 -6.81 -12.76
C PRO A 195 12.91 -8.31 -12.46
N GLY A 196 12.93 -9.12 -13.54
CA GLY A 196 12.96 -10.58 -13.45
C GLY A 196 11.60 -11.26 -13.25
N VAL A 197 10.49 -10.52 -13.17
CA VAL A 197 9.13 -11.06 -13.17
C VAL A 197 8.53 -10.91 -14.56
N ARG A 198 7.93 -11.98 -15.08
CA ARG A 198 7.21 -11.94 -16.35
C ARG A 198 5.72 -11.63 -16.16
N VAL A 199 5.08 -11.05 -17.17
CA VAL A 199 3.65 -10.74 -17.17
C VAL A 199 2.79 -11.99 -16.92
N ASP A 200 3.15 -13.14 -17.53
CA ASP A 200 2.42 -14.39 -17.36
C ASP A 200 2.49 -14.93 -15.92
N GLU A 201 3.56 -14.65 -15.17
CA GLU A 201 3.64 -14.99 -13.75
C GLU A 201 2.61 -14.20 -12.93
N VAL A 202 2.43 -12.90 -13.25
CA VAL A 202 1.43 -12.04 -12.58
C VAL A 202 0.02 -12.53 -12.91
N VAL A 203 -0.26 -12.80 -14.19
CA VAL A 203 -1.58 -13.31 -14.63
C VAL A 203 -1.89 -14.65 -13.97
N ALA A 204 -0.95 -15.59 -13.96
CA ALA A 204 -1.14 -16.89 -13.34
C ALA A 204 -1.37 -16.79 -11.82
N ALA A 205 -0.84 -15.74 -11.17
CA ALA A 205 -1.03 -15.46 -9.76
C ALA A 205 -2.27 -14.59 -9.46
N THR A 206 -3.06 -14.18 -10.47
CA THR A 206 -4.25 -13.33 -10.28
C THR A 206 -5.52 -14.14 -10.53
N GLY A 207 -6.48 -14.12 -9.61
CA GLY A 207 -7.73 -14.89 -9.71
C GLY A 207 -8.78 -14.30 -10.66
N PHE A 208 -8.48 -13.20 -11.36
CA PHE A 208 -9.37 -12.54 -12.31
C PHE A 208 -8.56 -11.96 -13.49
N PRO A 209 -9.22 -11.65 -14.63
CA PRO A 209 -8.55 -11.00 -15.74
C PRO A 209 -8.05 -9.61 -15.36
N LEU A 210 -6.76 -9.35 -15.58
CA LEU A 210 -6.18 -8.02 -15.50
C LEU A 210 -6.36 -7.26 -16.82
N ASP A 211 -6.50 -5.95 -16.73
CA ASP A 211 -6.23 -5.08 -17.88
C ASP A 211 -4.71 -4.99 -18.06
N ILE A 212 -4.22 -5.36 -19.24
CA ILE A 212 -2.79 -5.44 -19.54
C ILE A 212 -2.53 -4.60 -20.79
N PRO A 213 -1.72 -3.52 -20.69
CA PRO A 213 -1.37 -2.72 -21.85
C PRO A 213 -0.51 -3.52 -22.83
N ALA A 214 -0.48 -3.08 -24.09
CA ALA A 214 0.29 -3.75 -25.14
C ALA A 214 1.79 -3.84 -24.84
N ASP A 215 2.33 -2.85 -24.12
CA ASP A 215 3.69 -2.84 -23.59
C ASP A 215 3.64 -2.62 -22.07
N VAL A 216 4.21 -3.55 -21.32
CA VAL A 216 4.29 -3.50 -19.86
C VAL A 216 5.73 -3.19 -19.46
N PRO A 217 6.02 -1.98 -18.96
CA PRO A 217 7.38 -1.62 -18.59
C PRO A 217 7.84 -2.38 -17.35
N LEU A 218 9.16 -2.41 -17.17
CA LEU A 218 9.75 -2.82 -15.90
C LEU A 218 9.54 -1.72 -14.84
N THR A 219 9.28 -2.12 -13.60
CA THR A 219 9.31 -1.20 -12.47
C THR A 219 10.72 -0.61 -12.36
N ARG A 220 10.82 0.71 -12.17
CA ARG A 220 12.11 1.37 -11.98
C ARG A 220 12.86 0.75 -10.79
N VAL A 221 14.17 0.74 -10.88
CA VAL A 221 15.03 0.38 -9.75
C VAL A 221 15.38 1.62 -8.93
N PRO A 222 15.65 1.49 -7.62
CA PRO A 222 16.17 2.59 -6.82
C PRO A 222 17.48 3.14 -7.38
N ASP A 223 17.65 4.45 -7.32
CA ASP A 223 18.95 5.08 -7.58
C ASP A 223 19.96 4.84 -6.45
N GLU A 224 21.21 5.28 -6.61
CA GLU A 224 22.26 5.07 -5.62
C GLU A 224 21.93 5.71 -4.25
N ARG A 225 21.27 6.86 -4.24
CA ARG A 225 20.88 7.56 -3.00
C ARG A 225 19.74 6.80 -2.31
N GLU A 226 18.71 6.41 -3.05
CA GLU A 226 17.60 5.61 -2.54
C GLU A 226 18.11 4.28 -1.98
N LEU A 227 19.02 3.63 -2.70
CA LEU A 227 19.62 2.37 -2.28
C LEU A 227 20.45 2.50 -1.00
N HIS A 228 21.23 3.57 -0.87
CA HIS A 228 21.95 3.89 0.37
C HIS A 228 20.98 4.13 1.53
N LEU A 229 19.93 4.94 1.33
CA LEU A 229 18.92 5.19 2.36
C LEU A 229 18.23 3.90 2.81
N ILE A 230 17.80 3.05 1.87
CA ILE A 230 17.17 1.76 2.20
C ILE A 230 18.13 0.89 3.03
N ARG A 231 19.38 0.71 2.55
CA ARG A 231 20.31 -0.27 3.12
C ARG A 231 21.02 0.18 4.39
N ALA A 232 21.35 1.45 4.52
CA ALA A 232 22.21 1.95 5.60
C ALA A 232 21.42 2.73 6.66
N VAL A 233 20.29 3.34 6.28
CA VAL A 233 19.56 4.28 7.15
C VAL A 233 18.22 3.69 7.60
N LEU A 234 17.41 3.20 6.67
CA LEU A 234 16.02 2.82 6.93
C LEU A 234 15.89 1.35 7.36
N ASP A 235 16.68 0.45 6.78
CA ASP A 235 16.63 -0.99 7.07
C ASP A 235 18.04 -1.64 7.07
N PRO A 236 18.92 -1.24 8.02
CA PRO A 236 20.28 -1.76 8.11
C PRO A 236 20.36 -3.25 8.46
N ARG A 237 19.27 -3.83 8.96
CA ARG A 237 19.18 -5.26 9.31
C ARG A 237 18.56 -6.12 8.21
N GLY A 238 18.18 -5.55 7.08
CA GLY A 238 17.58 -6.30 5.96
C GLY A 238 16.23 -6.93 6.31
N LEU A 239 15.44 -6.32 7.19
CA LEU A 239 14.13 -6.82 7.61
C LEU A 239 13.14 -6.92 6.45
N ARG A 240 13.30 -6.11 5.41
CA ARG A 240 12.50 -6.16 4.18
C ARG A 240 12.49 -7.55 3.52
N ALA A 241 13.58 -8.30 3.65
CA ALA A 241 13.70 -9.64 3.08
C ALA A 241 12.77 -10.66 3.76
N ARG A 242 12.21 -10.35 4.94
CA ARG A 242 11.22 -11.20 5.62
C ARG A 242 9.84 -11.15 4.98
N GLU A 243 9.48 -10.00 4.39
CA GLU A 243 8.20 -9.83 3.69
C GLU A 243 8.31 -10.28 2.23
N ILE A 244 9.43 -9.95 1.58
CA ILE A 244 9.74 -10.39 0.22
C ILE A 244 11.13 -11.02 0.24
N PRO A 245 11.25 -12.36 0.32
CA PRO A 245 12.53 -13.04 0.28
C PRO A 245 13.34 -12.67 -0.96
N ASP A 246 14.64 -12.53 -0.80
CA ASP A 246 15.56 -12.37 -1.92
C ASP A 246 15.60 -13.71 -2.67
N VAL A 247 15.09 -13.73 -3.90
CA VAL A 247 15.13 -14.87 -4.83
C VAL A 247 16.21 -14.62 -5.86
#